data_AF-A0A7W6S2Y2-F1
#
_entry.id   AF-A0A7W6S2Y2-F1
#
_cell.length_a   1.000
_cell.length_b   1.000
_cell.length_c   1.000
_cell.angle_alpha   90.00
_cell.angle_beta   90.00
_cell.angle_gamma   90.00
#
_symmetry.space_group_name_H-M   'P 1'
#
loop_
_entity.id
_entity.type
_entity.pdbx_description
1 polymer ?
#
loop_
_entity_poly.entity_id
_entity_poly.type
_entity_poly.pdbx_seq_one_letter_code
_entity_poly.pdbx_strand_id
1 'polypeptide(L)'
;MTQLKLGPLPKIETVRLSVTIPKPLKEALDLYAADHGKLYEPVDAVTLIPHMLEAFLRSDRAFMKRHAKPAGTRTAQPSAPLPSGTTTPDRESSS
;
A
#
# COMPACT_ATOMS: atom_id res chain seq x y z
N MET A 1 39.55 -10.93 -12.89
CA MET A 1 38.21 -11.54 -12.69
C MET A 1 37.21 -10.40 -12.49
N THR A 2 36.48 -10.01 -13.53
CA THR A 2 35.57 -8.85 -13.49
C THR A 2 34.28 -9.23 -12.78
N GLN A 3 34.15 -8.82 -11.52
CA GLN A 3 32.93 -8.97 -10.74
C GLN A 3 31.89 -7.97 -11.25
N LEU A 4 30.83 -8.49 -11.88
CA LEU A 4 29.69 -7.68 -12.31
C LEU A 4 29.09 -7.03 -11.06
N LYS A 5 28.89 -5.70 -11.10
CA LYS A 5 28.28 -4.90 -10.01
C LYS A 5 26.81 -5.22 -9.76
N LEU A 6 26.23 -6.11 -10.57
CA LEU A 6 24.85 -6.54 -10.45
C LEU A 6 24.81 -7.83 -9.63
N GLY A 7 24.22 -7.75 -8.42
CA GLY A 7 23.85 -8.92 -7.64
C GLY A 7 22.78 -9.76 -8.35
N PRO A 8 22.39 -10.91 -7.79
CA PRO A 8 21.34 -11.74 -8.38
C PRO A 8 20.07 -10.92 -8.59
N LEU A 9 19.56 -10.94 -9.83
CA LEU A 9 18.36 -10.21 -10.21
C LEU A 9 17.14 -10.71 -9.41
N PRO A 10 16.23 -9.81 -9.00
CA PRO A 10 14.98 -10.21 -8.36
C PRO A 10 14.20 -11.13 -9.30
N LYS A 11 13.73 -12.26 -8.77
CA LYS A 11 12.85 -13.17 -9.51
C LYS A 11 11.45 -12.56 -9.53
N ILE A 12 10.96 -12.24 -10.72
CA ILE A 12 9.55 -11.92 -10.91
C ILE A 12 8.80 -13.25 -10.96
N GLU A 13 8.03 -13.56 -9.92
CA GLU A 13 7.22 -14.77 -9.87
C GLU A 13 5.82 -14.46 -10.41
N THR A 14 5.45 -15.11 -11.52
CA THR A 14 4.10 -15.06 -12.09
C THR A 14 3.37 -16.37 -11.80
N VAL A 15 2.16 -16.28 -11.24
CA VAL A 15 1.32 -17.45 -10.96
C VAL A 15 0.15 -17.49 -11.94
N ARG A 16 -0.04 -18.62 -12.62
CA ARG A 16 -1.21 -18.86 -13.47
C ARG A 16 -2.37 -19.35 -12.61
N LEU A 17 -3.50 -18.66 -12.68
CA LEU A 17 -4.75 -19.03 -12.01
C LEU A 17 -5.83 -19.33 -13.06
N SER A 18 -6.56 -20.43 -12.88
CA SER A 18 -7.75 -20.76 -13.70
C SER A 18 -9.00 -20.58 -12.85
N VAL A 19 -9.97 -19.83 -13.37
CA VAL A 19 -11.24 -19.56 -12.69
C VAL A 19 -12.41 -19.87 -13.62
N THR A 20 -13.48 -20.44 -13.06
CA THR A 20 -14.75 -20.60 -13.77
C THR A 20 -15.64 -19.43 -13.40
N ILE A 21 -16.10 -18.68 -14.41
CA ILE A 21 -17.01 -17.54 -14.22
C ILE A 21 -18.34 -17.76 -14.95
N PRO A 22 -19.46 -17.25 -14.43
CA PRO A 22 -20.72 -17.24 -15.16
C PRO A 22 -20.60 -16.49 -16.48
N LYS A 23 -21.29 -16.96 -17.53
CA LYS A 23 -21.33 -16.31 -18.84
C LYS A 23 -21.71 -14.81 -18.78
N PRO A 24 -22.74 -14.39 -18.01
CA PRO A 24 -23.09 -12.97 -17.92
C PRO A 24 -21.96 -12.10 -17.34
N LEU A 25 -21.15 -12.65 -16.43
CA LEU A 25 -20.00 -11.92 -15.88
C LEU A 25 -18.92 -11.71 -16.94
N LYS A 26 -18.64 -12.72 -17.78
CA LYS A 26 -17.72 -12.57 -18.90
C LYS A 26 -18.17 -11.45 -19.85
N GLU A 27 -19.44 -11.47 -20.25
CA GLU A 27 -20.00 -10.47 -21.18
C GLU A 27 -19.90 -9.05 -20.61
N ALA A 28 -20.19 -8.88 -19.32
CA ALA A 28 -20.02 -7.59 -18.65
C ALA A 28 -18.55 -7.13 -18.61
N LEU A 29 -17.60 -8.05 -18.39
CA LEU A 29 -16.17 -7.74 -18.41
C LEU A 29 -15.68 -7.36 -19.81
N ASP A 30 -16.16 -8.04 -20.86
CA ASP A 30 -15.82 -7.72 -22.26
C ASP A 30 -16.33 -6.32 -22.63
N LEU A 31 -17.57 -5.97 -22.23
CA LEU A 31 -18.14 -4.64 -22.45
C LEU A 31 -17.34 -3.55 -21.72
N TYR A 32 -16.97 -3.81 -20.47
CA TYR A 32 -16.16 -2.88 -19.69
C TYR A 32 -14.78 -2.64 -20.32
N ALA A 33 -14.14 -3.70 -20.83
CA ALA A 33 -12.87 -3.60 -21.53
C ALA A 33 -12.99 -2.81 -22.84
N ALA A 34 -14.09 -2.98 -23.58
CA ALA A 34 -14.38 -2.19 -24.77
C ALA A 34 -14.58 -0.70 -24.45
N ASP A 35 -15.29 -0.38 -23.37
CA ASP A 35 -15.47 1.01 -22.91
C ASP A 35 -14.15 1.63 -22.42
N HIS A 36 -13.33 0.87 -21.71
CA HIS A 36 -12.00 1.30 -21.31
C HIS A 36 -11.11 1.61 -22.53
N GLY A 37 -11.17 0.76 -23.56
CA GLY A 37 -10.43 0.95 -24.81
C GLY A 37 -10.88 2.15 -25.65
N LYS A 38 -12.08 2.72 -25.39
CA LYS A 38 -12.50 3.98 -26.02
C LYS A 38 -11.81 5.20 -25.40
N LEU A 39 -11.46 5.13 -24.12
CA LEU A 39 -10.86 6.24 -23.37
C LEU A 39 -9.34 6.14 -23.31
N TYR A 40 -8.81 4.92 -23.40
CA TYR A 40 -7.39 4.60 -23.30
C TYR A 40 -6.98 3.70 -24.48
N GLU A 41 -6.08 2.75 -24.23
CA GLU A 41 -5.70 1.74 -25.19
C GLU A 41 -6.65 0.53 -25.14
N PRO A 42 -6.95 -0.09 -26.29
CA PRO A 42 -7.70 -1.34 -26.34
C PRO A 42 -7.02 -2.43 -25.52
N VAL A 43 -7.75 -2.99 -24.56
CA VAL A 43 -7.29 -4.09 -23.70
C VAL A 43 -8.36 -5.18 -23.61
N ASP A 44 -7.92 -6.41 -23.36
CA ASP A 44 -8.83 -7.52 -23.09
C ASP A 44 -9.19 -7.59 -21.59
N ALA A 45 -10.37 -8.14 -21.30
CA ALA A 45 -10.83 -8.42 -19.95
C ALA A 45 -9.80 -9.22 -19.14
N VAL A 46 -9.13 -10.21 -19.77
CA VAL A 46 -8.12 -11.05 -19.09
C VAL A 46 -6.95 -10.23 -18.55
N THR A 47 -6.55 -9.16 -19.24
CA THR A 47 -5.50 -8.24 -18.79
C THR A 47 -5.99 -7.31 -17.69
N LEU A 48 -7.26 -6.93 -17.74
CA LEU A 48 -7.85 -5.97 -16.81
C LEU A 48 -8.23 -6.60 -15.46
N ILE A 49 -8.66 -7.87 -15.46
CA ILE A 49 -9.10 -8.61 -14.26
C ILE A 49 -8.07 -8.55 -13.11
N PRO A 50 -6.76 -8.84 -13.31
CA PRO A 50 -5.78 -8.74 -12.24
C PRO A 50 -5.74 -7.36 -11.57
N HIS A 51 -5.79 -6.28 -12.36
CA HIS A 51 -5.78 -4.92 -11.86
C HIS A 51 -7.07 -4.57 -11.09
N MET A 52 -8.22 -5.00 -11.60
CA MET A 52 -9.50 -4.83 -10.91
C MET A 52 -9.53 -5.56 -9.57
N LEU A 53 -9.01 -6.80 -9.52
CA LEU A 53 -8.92 -7.58 -8.28
C LEU A 53 -7.97 -6.94 -7.27
N GLU A 54 -6.84 -6.41 -7.72
CA GLU A 54 -5.91 -5.70 -6.85
C GLU A 54 -6.55 -4.43 -6.25
N ALA A 55 -7.23 -3.64 -7.08
CA ALA A 55 -7.96 -2.46 -6.63
C ALA A 55 -9.08 -2.83 -5.66
N PHE A 56 -9.84 -3.90 -5.95
CA PHE A 56 -10.89 -4.42 -5.08
C PHE A 56 -10.33 -4.82 -3.71
N LEU A 57 -9.26 -5.63 -3.66
CA LEU A 57 -8.65 -6.05 -2.40
C LEU A 57 -8.12 -4.86 -1.59
N ARG A 58 -7.51 -3.87 -2.25
CA ARG A 58 -7.06 -2.63 -1.60
C ARG A 58 -8.22 -1.84 -0.99
N SER A 59 -9.39 -1.86 -1.62
CA SER A 59 -10.58 -1.16 -1.15
C SER A 59 -11.29 -1.84 0.03
N ASP A 60 -11.12 -3.16 0.20
CA ASP A 60 -11.73 -3.91 1.30
C ASP A 60 -10.97 -3.68 2.62
N ARG A 61 -11.37 -2.62 3.33
CA ARG A 61 -10.79 -2.25 4.63
C ARG A 61 -10.96 -3.33 5.69
N ALA A 62 -12.04 -4.11 5.65
CA ALA A 62 -12.28 -5.16 6.64
C ALA A 62 -11.30 -6.32 6.44
N PHE A 63 -11.08 -6.72 5.19
CA PHE A 63 -10.03 -7.65 4.81
C PHE A 63 -8.65 -7.12 5.20
N MET A 64 -8.33 -5.87 4.83
CA MET A 64 -7.03 -5.26 5.14
C MET A 64 -6.77 -5.15 6.64
N LYS A 65 -7.77 -4.88 7.49
CA LYS A 65 -7.59 -4.86 8.95
C LYS A 65 -7.25 -6.23 9.54
N ARG A 66 -7.81 -7.31 8.98
CA ARG A 66 -7.55 -8.69 9.44
C ARG A 66 -6.20 -9.22 8.98
N HIS A 67 -5.70 -8.72 7.85
CA HIS A 67 -4.46 -9.16 7.22
C HIS A 67 -3.32 -8.14 7.29
N ALA A 68 -3.55 -6.94 7.82
CA ALA A 68 -2.50 -6.01 8.16
C ALA A 68 -1.59 -6.70 9.17
N LYS A 69 -0.32 -6.89 8.80
CA LYS A 69 0.72 -7.21 9.77
C LYS A 69 0.57 -6.18 10.89
N PRO A 70 0.44 -6.58 12.17
CA PRO A 70 0.50 -5.61 13.25
C PRO A 70 1.82 -4.87 13.04
N ALA A 71 1.72 -3.60 12.63
CA ALA A 71 2.87 -2.72 12.58
C ALA A 71 3.39 -2.77 14.01
N GLY A 72 4.53 -3.46 14.18
CA GLY A 72 5.11 -3.73 15.49
C GLY A 72 5.00 -2.46 16.28
N THR A 73 4.33 -2.55 17.42
CA THR A 73 4.06 -1.47 18.35
C THR A 73 5.19 -0.47 18.25
N ARG A 74 4.97 0.68 17.58
CA ARG A 74 5.84 1.83 17.79
C ARG A 74 5.60 2.12 19.25
N THR A 75 6.47 1.59 20.10
CA THR A 75 6.57 1.93 21.50
C THR A 75 6.52 3.44 21.50
N ALA A 76 5.38 3.99 21.91
CA ALA A 76 5.26 5.40 22.15
C ALA A 76 6.31 5.67 23.21
N GLN A 77 7.46 6.18 22.77
CA GLN A 77 8.49 6.63 23.67
C GLN A 77 7.79 7.72 24.50
N PRO A 78 7.60 7.53 25.81
CA PRO A 78 6.99 8.56 26.62
C PRO A 78 7.95 9.75 26.57
N SER A 79 7.52 10.84 25.94
CA SER A 79 8.21 12.12 26.00
C SER A 79 8.34 12.48 27.48
N ALA A 80 9.58 12.44 27.99
CA ALA A 80 9.84 12.85 29.37
C ALA A 80 9.37 14.29 29.56
N PRO A 81 8.62 14.61 30.64
CA PRO A 81 8.28 15.99 30.93
C PRO A 81 9.57 16.75 31.32
N LEU A 82 9.81 17.86 30.64
CA LEU A 82 10.85 18.82 31.01
C LEU A 82 10.61 19.29 32.46
N PRO A 83 11.62 19.29 33.34
CA PRO A 83 11.47 19.91 34.65
C PRO A 83 11.50 21.44 34.48
N SER A 84 10.34 22.08 34.67
CA SER A 84 10.26 23.53 34.89
C SER A 84 10.88 23.83 36.26
N GLY A 85 12.16 24.16 36.27
CA GLY A 85 12.83 24.70 37.44
C GLY A 85 12.25 26.07 37.80
N THR A 86 11.43 26.10 38.85
CA THR A 86 11.17 27.31 39.62
C THR A 86 12.40 27.59 40.47
N THR A 87 13.06 28.73 40.28
CA THR A 87 13.83 29.40 41.34
C THR A 87 13.91 30.89 41.02
N THR A 88 13.01 31.66 41.64
CA THR A 88 13.28 33.04 42.06
C THR A 88 14.16 32.95 43.32
N PRO A 89 15.21 33.78 43.48
CA PRO A 89 15.03 34.97 44.31
C PRO A 89 15.80 36.22 43.84
N ASP A 90 15.11 37.35 43.98
CA ASP A 90 15.52 38.62 44.60
C ASP A 90 17.03 38.93 44.76
N ARG A 91 17.49 40.05 44.16
CA ARG A 91 18.35 41.05 44.84
C ARG A 91 18.50 42.36 44.03
N GLU A 92 17.84 43.40 44.53
CA GLU A 92 18.29 44.79 44.71
C GLU A 92 19.64 45.23 44.10
N SER A 93 19.64 46.28 43.26
CA SER A 93 20.50 47.48 43.42
C SER A 93 20.29 48.54 42.31
N SER A 94 19.87 49.73 42.76
CA SER A 94 20.27 51.08 42.34
C SER A 94 20.59 51.37 40.86
N SER A 95 19.82 52.28 40.25
CA SER A 95 20.17 53.71 40.10
C SER A 95 19.10 54.49 39.35
#